data_AF-A0A2V6LSL3-F1
#
_entry.id   AF-A0A2V6LSL3-F1
#
_cell.length_a   1.000
_cell.length_b   1.000
_cell.length_c   1.000
_cell.angle_alpha   90.00
_cell.angle_beta   90.00
_cell.angle_gamma   90.00
#
_symmetry.space_group_name_H-M   'P 1'
#
loop_
_entity.id
_entity.type
_entity.pdbx_description
1 polymer ?
#
loop_
_entity_poly.entity_id
_entity_poly.type
_entity_poly.pdbx_seq_one_letter_code
_entity_poly.pdbx_strand_id
1 'polypeptide(L)'
;MKTTHKKNLIAAALVSALAFTATIAQAQDPLSSWNDGPTKQAIVAFVEKVTKDGSPDFVPTEQRIATFDNDGTLWCEQPMYFQLFFAVDRVKALAPQHPEWKT
;
A
#
# COMPACT_ATOMS: atom_id res chain seq x y z
N MET A 1 32.94 -44.67 2.33
CA MET A 1 32.77 -43.49 1.46
C MET A 1 31.36 -43.28 0.87
N LYS A 2 30.38 -44.18 1.03
CA LYS A 2 29.01 -44.02 0.46
C LYS A 2 28.01 -43.32 1.40
N THR A 3 28.29 -43.31 2.70
CA THR A 3 27.41 -42.78 3.76
C THR A 3 27.41 -41.26 3.88
N THR A 4 28.54 -40.60 3.58
CA THR A 4 28.67 -39.14 3.66
C THR A 4 27.89 -38.42 2.57
N HIS A 5 27.91 -38.95 1.33
CA HIS A 5 27.16 -38.38 0.22
C HIS A 5 25.64 -38.46 0.41
N LYS A 6 25.12 -39.55 0.98
CA LYS A 6 23.69 -39.67 1.31
C LYS A 6 23.25 -38.67 2.39
N LYS A 7 24.06 -38.46 3.43
CA LYS A 7 23.78 -37.47 4.48
C LYS A 7 23.79 -36.03 3.92
N ASN A 8 24.73 -35.73 3.03
CA ASN A 8 24.83 -34.41 2.40
C ASN A 8 23.67 -34.14 1.44
N LEU A 9 23.18 -35.16 0.72
CA LEU A 9 21.99 -35.04 -0.14
C LEU A 9 20.71 -34.81 0.66
N ILE A 10 20.55 -35.49 1.80
CA ILE A 10 19.39 -35.28 2.69
C ILE A 10 19.43 -33.88 3.31
N ALA A 11 20.60 -33.43 3.77
CA ALA A 11 20.76 -32.08 4.30
C ALA A 11 20.46 -31.01 3.22
N ALA A 12 20.95 -31.19 2.00
CA ALA A 12 20.68 -30.27 0.88
C ALA A 12 19.19 -30.24 0.50
N ALA A 13 18.51 -31.40 0.52
CA ALA A 13 17.07 -31.47 0.28
C ALA A 13 16.25 -30.80 1.38
N LEU A 14 16.64 -30.95 2.66
CA LEU A 14 16.00 -30.27 3.79
C LEU A 14 16.19 -28.76 3.75
N VAL A 15 17.40 -28.28 3.43
CA VAL A 15 17.69 -26.85 3.26
C VAL A 15 16.90 -26.27 2.09
N SER A 16 16.84 -26.99 0.97
CA SER A 16 16.06 -26.57 -0.20
C SER A 16 14.56 -26.54 0.09
N ALA A 17 14.05 -27.51 0.84
CA ALA A 17 12.65 -27.55 1.27
C ALA A 17 12.31 -26.42 2.25
N LEU A 18 13.18 -26.10 3.21
CA LEU A 18 13.00 -24.94 4.10
C LEU A 18 13.05 -23.61 3.34
N ALA A 19 13.93 -23.48 2.35
CA ALA A 19 14.00 -22.29 1.51
C ALA A 19 12.74 -22.14 0.62
N PHE A 20 12.15 -23.26 0.18
CA PHE A 20 10.91 -23.27 -0.61
C PHE A 20 9.65 -23.01 0.22
N THR A 21 9.63 -23.35 1.52
CA THR A 21 8.47 -23.04 2.38
C THR A 21 8.49 -21.59 2.88
N ALA A 22 9.66 -20.97 3.03
CA ALA A 22 9.78 -19.55 3.37
C ALA A 22 9.22 -18.63 2.28
N THR A 23 9.18 -19.07 1.02
CA THR A 23 8.67 -18.27 -0.12
C THR A 23 7.18 -18.43 -0.40
N ILE A 24 6.52 -19.48 0.13
CA ILE A 24 5.10 -19.79 -0.18
C ILE A 24 4.12 -19.26 0.89
N ALA A 25 4.59 -18.97 2.11
CA ALA A 25 3.73 -18.67 3.25
C ALA A 25 3.76 -17.20 3.73
N GLN A 26 4.14 -16.26 2.87
CA GLN A 26 3.75 -14.87 3.09
C GLN A 26 2.37 -14.68 2.46
N ALA A 27 1.32 -14.83 3.27
CA ALA A 27 0.16 -13.97 3.05
C ALA A 27 0.75 -12.55 3.01
N GLN A 28 0.78 -11.95 1.82
CA GLN A 28 1.48 -10.71 1.54
C GLN A 28 1.06 -9.71 2.63
N ASP A 29 2.01 -9.22 3.43
CA ASP A 29 1.73 -8.27 4.51
C ASP A 29 0.79 -7.20 3.93
N PRO A 30 -0.46 -7.09 4.46
CA PRO A 30 -1.50 -6.32 3.80
C PRO A 30 -1.13 -4.85 3.66
N LEU A 31 -0.15 -4.38 4.46
CA LEU A 31 0.36 -3.02 4.47
C LEU A 31 1.90 -3.02 4.45
N SER A 32 2.51 -3.70 3.47
CA SER A 32 3.97 -3.89 3.37
C SER A 32 4.81 -2.60 3.26
N SER A 33 4.20 -1.48 2.84
CA SER A 33 4.86 -0.16 2.80
C SER A 33 4.71 0.65 4.09
N TRP A 34 4.03 0.10 5.10
CA TRP A 34 3.84 0.74 6.40
C TRP A 34 4.85 0.24 7.41
N ASN A 35 5.45 1.16 8.15
CA ASN A 35 6.25 0.82 9.32
C ASN A 35 5.41 0.06 10.35
N ASP A 36 6.02 -0.93 11.00
CA ASP A 36 5.40 -1.63 12.12
C ASP A 36 5.26 -0.68 13.31
N GLY A 37 4.03 -0.27 13.59
CA GLY A 37 3.73 0.75 14.58
C GLY A 37 2.24 0.89 14.85
N PRO A 38 1.87 1.80 15.78
CA PRO A 38 0.49 1.93 16.25
C PRO A 38 -0.51 2.22 15.13
N THR A 39 -0.13 2.99 14.11
CA THR A 39 -1.02 3.32 12.99
C THR A 39 -1.38 2.10 12.14
N LYS A 40 -0.39 1.31 11.71
CA LYS A 40 -0.60 0.08 10.94
C LYS A 40 -1.47 -0.90 11.73
N GLN A 41 -1.17 -1.07 13.02
CA GLN A 41 -1.95 -1.92 13.93
C GLN A 41 -3.40 -1.47 14.06
N ALA A 42 -3.63 -0.16 14.24
CA ALA A 42 -4.98 0.39 14.37
C ALA A 42 -5.81 0.19 13.09
N ILE A 43 -5.21 0.41 11.91
CA ILE A 43 -5.89 0.20 10.61
C ILE A 43 -6.30 -1.27 10.46
N VAL A 44 -5.35 -2.20 10.64
CA VAL A 44 -5.60 -3.64 10.47
C VAL A 44 -6.64 -4.13 11.48
N ALA A 45 -6.49 -3.77 12.77
CA ALA A 45 -7.42 -4.16 13.81
C ALA A 45 -8.83 -3.60 13.56
N PHE A 46 -8.94 -2.35 13.11
CA PHE A 46 -10.24 -1.76 12.78
C PHE A 46 -10.91 -2.51 11.62
N VAL A 47 -10.18 -2.75 10.52
CA VAL A 47 -10.71 -3.47 9.36
C VAL A 47 -11.14 -4.89 9.76
N GLU A 48 -10.31 -5.63 10.49
CA GLU A 48 -10.67 -6.98 10.97
C GLU A 48 -11.95 -6.94 11.82
N LYS A 49 -12.01 -6.01 12.77
CA LYS A 49 -13.13 -5.87 13.70
C LYS A 49 -14.46 -5.57 13.02
N VAL A 50 -14.47 -4.69 12.00
CA VAL A 50 -15.70 -4.31 11.29
C VAL A 50 -16.08 -5.26 10.15
N THR A 51 -15.18 -6.16 9.75
CA THR A 51 -15.43 -7.12 8.66
C THR A 51 -15.67 -8.55 9.13
N LYS A 52 -15.32 -8.88 10.38
CA LYS A 52 -15.48 -10.21 10.95
C LYS A 52 -16.94 -10.56 11.27
N ASP A 53 -17.45 -11.62 10.65
CA ASP A 53 -18.80 -12.14 10.92
C ASP A 53 -18.99 -12.44 12.42
N GLY A 54 -20.12 -12.02 12.96
CA GLY A 54 -20.45 -12.17 14.38
C GLY A 54 -19.71 -11.21 15.32
N SER A 55 -18.84 -10.32 14.80
CA SER A 55 -18.29 -9.21 15.60
C SER A 55 -19.42 -8.29 16.07
N PRO A 56 -19.41 -7.82 17.34
CA PRO A 56 -20.38 -6.82 17.81
C PRO A 56 -20.26 -5.47 17.05
N ASP A 57 -19.13 -5.24 16.39
CA ASP A 57 -18.84 -4.05 15.59
C ASP A 57 -18.96 -4.31 14.07
N PHE A 58 -19.53 -5.46 13.66
CA PHE A 58 -19.64 -5.80 12.24
C PHE A 58 -20.42 -4.73 11.46
N VAL A 59 -19.85 -4.29 10.34
CA VAL A 59 -20.47 -3.35 9.42
C VAL A 59 -20.86 -4.10 8.14
N PRO A 60 -22.14 -4.04 7.70
CA PRO A 60 -22.57 -4.60 6.42
C PRO A 60 -21.74 -4.05 5.26
N THR A 61 -21.45 -4.89 4.26
CA THR A 61 -20.52 -4.56 3.16
C THR A 61 -20.89 -3.25 2.46
N GLU A 62 -22.18 -3.02 2.22
CA GLU A 62 -22.72 -1.83 1.57
C GLU A 62 -22.55 -0.53 2.38
N GLN A 63 -22.22 -0.64 3.68
CA GLN A 63 -22.00 0.49 4.58
C GLN A 63 -20.50 0.75 4.86
N ARG A 64 -19.59 -0.06 4.31
CA ARG A 64 -18.14 0.07 4.51
C ARG A 64 -17.56 1.17 3.62
N ILE A 65 -17.89 2.42 3.95
CA ILE A 65 -17.44 3.61 3.22
C ILE A 65 -16.28 4.28 3.96
N ALA A 66 -15.15 4.45 3.28
CA ALA A 66 -13.99 5.19 3.76
C ALA A 66 -13.73 6.39 2.84
N THR A 67 -13.49 7.56 3.43
CA THR A 67 -13.20 8.81 2.70
C THR A 67 -11.76 9.23 2.96
N PHE A 68 -11.05 9.60 1.90
CA PHE A 68 -9.68 10.11 1.97
C PHE A 68 -9.67 11.51 1.35
N ASP A 69 -8.95 12.43 1.99
CA ASP A 69 -8.57 13.67 1.33
C ASP A 69 -7.55 13.37 0.21
N ASN A 70 -7.32 14.31 -0.70
CA ASN A 70 -6.42 14.13 -1.83
C ASN A 70 -5.05 14.79 -1.58
N ASP A 71 -5.03 16.12 -1.52
CA ASP A 71 -3.84 16.94 -1.30
C ASP A 71 -3.23 16.65 0.09
N GLY A 72 -1.93 16.36 0.16
CA GLY A 72 -1.23 16.02 1.40
C GLY A 72 -1.55 14.65 1.99
N THR A 73 -2.57 13.94 1.48
CA THR A 73 -2.99 12.61 1.96
C THR A 73 -2.65 11.51 0.94
N LEU A 74 -3.17 11.60 -0.28
CA LEU A 74 -2.92 10.62 -1.35
C LEU A 74 -1.75 11.04 -2.26
N TRP A 75 -1.47 12.33 -2.35
CA TRP A 75 -0.35 12.87 -3.13
C TRP A 75 0.24 14.15 -2.52
N CYS A 76 1.38 14.59 -3.08
CA CYS A 76 2.10 15.75 -2.58
C CYS A 76 1.35 17.05 -2.86
N GLU A 77 1.27 17.92 -1.86
CA GLU A 77 0.73 19.29 -1.95
C GLU A 77 1.81 20.38 -1.77
N GLN A 78 3.08 19.98 -1.70
CA GLN A 78 4.20 20.88 -1.45
C GLN A 78 4.97 21.19 -2.74
N PRO A 79 5.46 22.42 -2.93
CA PRO A 79 5.28 23.60 -2.05
C PRO A 79 3.92 24.30 -2.22
N MET A 80 3.12 23.87 -3.20
CA MET A 80 1.75 24.33 -3.45
C MET A 80 0.96 23.16 -4.05
N TYR A 81 -0.36 23.16 -3.86
CA TYR A 81 -1.25 22.11 -4.35
C TYR A 81 -1.22 21.99 -5.87
N PHE A 82 -1.38 20.76 -6.37
CA PHE A 82 -1.14 20.42 -7.77
C PHE A 82 -2.02 21.22 -8.74
N GLN A 83 -3.27 21.48 -8.35
CA GLN A 83 -4.21 22.24 -9.18
C GLN A 83 -3.74 23.69 -9.45
N LEU A 84 -3.03 24.31 -8.51
CA LEU A 84 -2.47 25.65 -8.72
C LEU A 84 -1.33 25.63 -9.74
N PHE A 85 -0.42 24.66 -9.63
CA PHE A 85 0.65 24.47 -10.61
C PHE A 85 0.07 24.27 -12.01
N PHE A 86 -0.91 23.39 -12.15
CA PHE A 86 -1.61 23.17 -13.40
C PHE A 86 -2.26 24.46 -13.93
N ALA A 87 -2.99 25.20 -13.08
CA ALA A 87 -3.66 26.43 -13.50
C ALA A 87 -2.67 27.46 -14.05
N VAL A 88 -1.54 27.66 -13.37
CA VAL A 88 -0.47 28.57 -13.83
C VAL A 88 0.07 28.13 -15.19
N ASP A 89 0.32 26.85 -15.38
CA ASP A 89 0.84 26.34 -16.65
C ASP A 89 -0.19 26.44 -17.79
N ARG A 90 -1.48 26.22 -17.49
CA ARG A 90 -2.57 26.43 -18.45
C ARG A 90 -2.70 27.88 -18.86
N VAL A 91 -2.65 28.82 -17.91
CA VAL A 91 -2.68 30.25 -18.21
C VAL A 91 -1.52 30.63 -19.11
N LYS A 92 -0.29 30.20 -18.80
CA LYS A 92 0.88 30.46 -19.66
C LYS A 92 0.72 29.90 -21.08
N ALA A 93 0.22 28.67 -21.20
CA ALA A 93 0.03 28.01 -22.49
C ALA A 93 -1.06 28.67 -23.34
N LEU A 94 -2.12 29.18 -22.70
CA LEU A 94 -3.27 29.79 -23.37
C LEU A 94 -3.12 31.30 -23.59
N ALA A 95 -2.24 31.98 -22.84
CA ALA A 95 -2.06 33.43 -22.94
C ALA A 95 -1.85 33.97 -24.38
N PRO A 96 -1.14 33.27 -25.31
CA PRO A 96 -1.04 33.74 -26.70
C PRO A 96 -2.38 33.79 -27.45
N GLN A 97 -3.36 32.99 -27.03
CA GLN A 97 -4.70 32.92 -27.62
C GLN A 97 -5.68 33.93 -26.97
N HIS A 98 -5.28 34.55 -25.85
CA HIS A 98 -6.09 35.44 -25.04
C HIS A 98 -5.36 36.76 -24.76
N PRO A 99 -5.17 37.63 -25.79
CA PRO A 99 -4.45 38.89 -25.65
C PRO A 99 -5.09 39.85 -24.65
N GLU A 100 -6.40 39.72 -24.37
CA GLU A 100 -7.15 40.50 -23.40
C GLU A 100 -6.70 40.29 -21.94
N TRP A 101 -6.01 39.18 -21.61
CA TRP A 101 -5.51 38.92 -20.25
C TRP A 101 -4.32 39.80 -19.83
N LYS A 102 -3.85 40.71 -20.69
CA LYS A 102 -2.71 41.61 -20.40
C LYS A 102 -3.11 42.89 -19.65
N THR A 103 -4.40 43.20 -19.57
CA THR A 103 -4.97 44.39 -18.93
C THR A 103 -5.70 44.00 -17.66
#